data_AF-A0A813H3H6-F1
#
_entry.id   AF-A0A813H3H6-F1
#
_cell.length_a   1.000
_cell.length_b   1.000
_cell.length_c   1.000
_cell.angle_alpha   90.00
_cell.angle_beta   90.00
_cell.angle_gamma   90.00
#
_symmetry.space_group_name_H-M   'P 1'
#
loop_
_entity.id
_entity.type
_entity.pdbx_description
1 polymer ?
#
loop_
_entity_poly.entity_id
_entity_poly.type
_entity_poly.pdbx_seq_one_letter_code
_entity_poly.pdbx_strand_id
1 'polypeptide(L)'
;TKPFEWTFLWGGNETAGSPSVAKRVGLPVSEVAAILRRDLAEGKYILTGSLSEEVFDDACRFVDPNNAVEGLAQYRRALSLLFDPAESSLEVLDVHVSPDGMGVQADYVASGVIKLPWRPKILPWQGHIEYTLNKEGLVVSQVDTWNISRFDAIRQTFLLPPG
;
A
#
# COMPACT_ATOMS: atom_id res chain seq x y z
N THR A 1 -18.49 -2.22 -9.69
CA THR A 1 -18.11 -0.91 -9.13
C THR A 1 -16.80 -0.50 -9.77
N LYS A 2 -16.64 0.75 -10.22
CA LYS A 2 -15.37 1.20 -10.81
C LYS A 2 -14.38 1.54 -9.68
N PRO A 3 -13.09 1.23 -9.82
CA PRO A 3 -12.08 1.72 -8.89
C PRO A 3 -12.08 3.26 -8.80
N PHE A 4 -11.77 3.77 -7.60
CA PHE A 4 -11.36 5.13 -7.26
C PHE A 4 -10.05 5.39 -7.97
N GLU A 5 -10.14 6.16 -9.04
CA GLU A 5 -8.97 6.60 -9.78
C GLU A 5 -8.26 7.69 -8.97
N TRP A 6 -7.02 7.44 -8.54
CA TRP A 6 -6.18 8.42 -7.84
C TRP A 6 -5.62 9.50 -8.77
N THR A 7 -6.13 9.58 -10.00
CA THR A 7 -5.66 10.50 -11.04
C THR A 7 -5.71 11.97 -10.62
N PHE A 8 -6.57 12.33 -9.67
CA PHE A 8 -6.60 13.67 -9.09
C PHE A 8 -5.34 14.05 -8.28
N LEU A 9 -4.55 13.08 -7.79
CA LEU A 9 -3.23 13.35 -7.19
C LEU A 9 -2.14 13.62 -8.24
N TRP A 10 -2.39 13.27 -9.50
CA TRP A 10 -1.44 13.34 -10.62
C TRP A 10 -1.68 14.53 -11.55
N GLY A 11 -2.40 15.56 -11.09
CA GLY A 11 -2.63 16.78 -11.88
C GLY A 11 -1.31 17.45 -12.27
N GLY A 12 -0.85 17.19 -13.50
CA GLY A 12 0.35 17.80 -14.09
C GLY A 12 1.38 16.76 -14.55
N ASN A 13 1.72 16.84 -15.84
CA ASN A 13 2.72 16.02 -16.52
C ASN A 13 4.13 16.24 -15.92
N GLU A 14 4.49 15.52 -14.86
CA GLU A 14 5.85 15.52 -14.31
C GLU A 14 6.31 14.09 -13.99
N THR A 15 6.96 13.47 -14.96
CA THR A 15 7.95 12.42 -14.76
C THR A 15 9.17 12.99 -14.03
N ALA A 16 9.05 13.19 -12.72
CA ALA A 16 10.20 13.37 -11.84
C ALA A 16 10.38 12.07 -11.05
N GLY A 17 11.01 11.07 -11.70
CA GLY A 17 11.46 9.87 -11.01
C GLY A 17 12.51 10.27 -9.98
N SER A 18 12.20 10.11 -8.70
CA SER A 18 13.26 10.00 -7.69
C SER A 18 14.26 8.93 -8.16
N PRO A 19 15.57 9.12 -7.97
CA PRO A 19 16.54 8.11 -8.35
C PRO A 19 16.17 6.80 -7.65
N SER A 20 15.91 5.77 -8.47
CA SER A 20 15.61 4.42 -8.00
C SER A 20 16.76 3.93 -7.12
N VAL A 21 16.43 3.48 -5.90
CA VAL A 21 17.39 2.85 -4.99
C VAL A 21 17.86 1.54 -5.64
N ALA A 22 19.16 1.22 -5.50
CA ALA A 22 19.72 -0.02 -6.02
C ALA A 22 18.93 -1.23 -5.49
N LYS A 23 18.43 -2.08 -6.40
CA LYS A 23 17.57 -3.23 -6.06
C LYS A 23 18.37 -4.37 -5.44
N ARG A 24 17.82 -4.99 -4.39
CA ARG A 24 18.37 -6.17 -3.72
C ARG A 24 17.76 -7.42 -4.33
N VAL A 25 18.41 -7.94 -5.37
CA VAL A 25 18.01 -9.17 -6.06
C VAL A 25 18.58 -10.43 -5.40
N GLY A 26 17.95 -11.57 -5.64
CA GLY A 26 18.41 -12.90 -5.20
C GLY A 26 18.14 -13.21 -3.73
N LEU A 27 17.33 -12.39 -3.04
CA LEU A 27 16.94 -12.68 -1.66
C LEU A 27 16.02 -13.90 -1.59
N PRO A 28 16.20 -14.79 -0.60
CA PRO A 28 15.22 -15.82 -0.30
C PRO A 28 13.85 -15.19 0.02
N VAL A 29 12.76 -15.85 -0.39
CA VAL A 29 11.39 -15.34 -0.14
C VAL A 29 11.12 -15.15 1.36
N SER A 30 11.73 -15.96 2.22
CA SER A 30 11.66 -15.80 3.68
C SER A 30 12.33 -14.51 4.18
N GLU A 31 13.40 -14.06 3.54
CA GLU A 31 14.05 -12.78 3.87
C GLU A 31 13.18 -11.60 3.41
N VAL A 32 12.59 -11.70 2.21
CA VAL A 32 11.60 -10.71 1.73
C VAL A 32 10.41 -10.65 2.69
N ALA A 33 9.90 -11.79 3.16
CA ALA A 33 8.82 -11.84 4.16
C ALA A 33 9.20 -11.15 5.48
N ALA A 34 10.44 -11.32 5.94
CA ALA A 34 10.92 -10.64 7.15
C ALA A 34 11.00 -9.11 6.96
N ILE A 35 11.45 -8.65 5.79
CA ILE A 35 11.48 -7.24 5.41
C ILE A 35 10.07 -6.66 5.37
N LEU A 36 9.14 -7.32 4.68
CA LEU A 36 7.73 -6.90 4.58
C LEU A 36 7.06 -6.85 5.96
N ARG A 37 7.34 -7.82 6.84
CA ARG A 37 6.84 -7.81 8.22
C ARG A 37 7.30 -6.56 8.97
N ARG A 38 8.59 -6.20 8.88
CA ARG A 38 9.13 -4.99 9.51
C ARG A 38 8.50 -3.73 8.92
N ASP A 39 8.39 -3.65 7.61
CA ASP A 39 7.83 -2.48 6.92
C ASP A 39 6.35 -2.27 7.27
N LEU A 40 5.59 -3.35 7.48
CA LEU A 40 4.23 -3.28 8.01
C LEU A 40 4.23 -2.88 9.51
N ALA A 41 4.95 -3.59 10.36
CA ALA A 41 4.86 -3.43 11.80
C ALA A 41 5.44 -2.09 12.31
N GLU A 42 6.59 -1.68 11.78
CA GLU A 42 7.30 -0.47 12.19
C GLU A 42 6.95 0.71 11.29
N GLY A 43 7.03 0.49 9.97
CA GLY A 43 6.80 1.53 8.97
C GLY A 43 5.33 1.84 8.71
N LYS A 44 4.42 0.90 9.03
CA LYS A 44 3.00 0.95 8.66
C LYS A 44 2.85 1.30 7.18
N TYR A 45 3.66 0.69 6.32
CA TYR A 45 3.96 1.27 5.02
C TYR A 45 2.74 1.45 4.12
N ILE A 46 1.70 0.60 4.24
CA ILE A 46 0.44 0.75 3.49
C ILE A 46 -0.39 1.99 3.91
N LEU A 47 0.02 2.69 4.98
CA LEU A 47 -0.53 3.96 5.44
C LEU A 47 0.45 5.11 5.25
N THR A 48 1.76 4.87 5.29
CA THR A 48 2.78 5.93 5.31
C THR A 48 3.54 6.09 3.99
N GLY A 49 3.57 5.06 3.15
CA GLY A 49 4.46 4.95 2.00
C GLY A 49 5.93 4.65 2.37
N SER A 50 6.23 4.40 3.65
CA SER A 50 7.59 4.12 4.12
C SER A 50 7.90 2.63 4.09
N LEU A 51 8.31 2.12 2.93
CA LEU A 51 8.71 0.73 2.69
C LEU A 51 10.15 0.64 2.17
N SER A 52 10.72 -0.56 2.24
CA SER A 52 12.05 -0.91 1.73
C SER A 52 12.02 -1.00 0.20
N GLU A 53 12.26 0.13 -0.47
CA GLU A 53 12.15 0.27 -1.92
C GLU A 53 13.01 -0.72 -2.72
N GLU A 54 14.10 -1.18 -2.12
CA GLU A 54 15.07 -2.05 -2.75
C GLU A 54 14.58 -3.48 -2.96
N VAL A 55 13.50 -3.91 -2.29
CA VAL A 55 12.89 -5.24 -2.50
C VAL A 55 11.67 -5.22 -3.43
N PHE A 56 11.27 -4.05 -3.92
CA PHE A 56 10.16 -3.88 -4.86
C PHE A 56 10.69 -3.52 -6.24
N ASP A 57 10.04 -4.05 -7.28
CA ASP A 57 10.23 -3.57 -8.65
C ASP A 57 9.72 -2.12 -8.76
N ASP A 58 10.41 -1.26 -9.52
CA ASP A 58 9.99 0.14 -9.70
C ASP A 58 8.64 0.24 -10.40
N ALA A 59 8.32 -0.73 -11.26
CA ALA A 59 7.04 -0.86 -11.94
C ALA A 59 6.05 -1.77 -11.19
N CYS A 60 6.30 -2.06 -9.90
CA CYS A 60 5.39 -2.87 -9.08
C CYS A 60 3.95 -2.37 -9.17
N ARG A 61 3.02 -3.30 -9.33
CA ARG A 61 1.60 -3.03 -9.42
C ARG A 61 0.92 -3.21 -8.07
N PHE A 62 0.25 -2.18 -7.60
CA PHE A 62 -0.45 -2.15 -6.32
C PHE A 62 -1.95 -2.15 -6.59
N VAL A 63 -2.68 -3.11 -6.02
CA VAL A 63 -4.12 -3.25 -6.21
C VAL A 63 -4.80 -3.32 -4.87
N ASP A 64 -5.89 -2.57 -4.75
CA ASP A 64 -6.84 -2.69 -3.65
C ASP A 64 -8.27 -2.80 -4.23
N PRO A 65 -9.31 -3.08 -3.44
CA PRO A 65 -10.68 -3.24 -3.95
C PRO A 65 -11.22 -2.01 -4.67
N ASN A 66 -10.60 -0.87 -4.39
CA ASN A 66 -10.96 0.44 -4.84
C ASN A 66 -9.97 0.99 -5.85
N ASN A 67 -8.80 0.43 -6.14
CA ASN A 67 -7.86 1.10 -7.00
C ASN A 67 -6.78 0.16 -7.55
N ALA A 68 -6.15 0.58 -8.65
CA ALA A 68 -4.85 0.07 -9.07
C ALA A 68 -3.88 1.24 -9.29
N VAL A 69 -2.68 1.15 -8.70
CA VAL A 69 -1.54 2.03 -9.01
C VAL A 69 -0.44 1.20 -9.65
N GLU A 70 0.11 1.70 -10.76
CA GLU A 70 1.34 1.18 -11.32
C GLU A 70 2.49 2.11 -10.93
N GLY A 71 3.54 1.51 -10.37
CA GLY A 71 4.76 2.21 -10.01
C GLY A 71 4.92 2.47 -8.52
N LEU A 72 6.10 2.11 -8.01
CA LEU A 72 6.44 2.20 -6.60
C LEU A 72 6.45 3.64 -6.07
N ALA A 73 7.04 4.55 -6.83
CA ALA A 73 7.15 5.96 -6.43
C ALA A 73 5.76 6.61 -6.33
N GLN A 74 4.87 6.29 -7.28
CA GLN A 74 3.49 6.75 -7.30
C GLN A 74 2.74 6.22 -6.08
N TYR A 75 2.78 4.92 -5.84
CA TYR A 75 2.09 4.32 -4.71
C TYR A 75 2.50 4.95 -3.37
N ARG A 76 3.81 5.09 -3.12
CA ARG A 76 4.34 5.71 -1.90
C ARG A 76 3.90 7.16 -1.73
N ARG A 77 3.96 7.95 -2.81
CA ARG A 77 3.51 9.34 -2.80
C ARG A 77 2.03 9.44 -2.45
N ALA A 78 1.18 8.61 -3.06
CA ALA A 78 -0.25 8.60 -2.81
C ALA A 78 -0.55 8.34 -1.32
N LEU A 79 0.08 7.33 -0.72
CA LEU A 79 -0.10 7.02 0.69
C LEU A 79 0.38 8.16 1.61
N SER A 80 1.53 8.76 1.32
CA SER A 80 2.07 9.87 2.12
C SER A 80 1.14 11.10 2.16
N LEU A 81 0.30 11.28 1.13
CA LEU A 81 -0.66 12.38 1.03
C LEU A 81 -2.02 12.03 1.64
N LEU A 82 -2.35 10.73 1.71
CA LEU A 82 -3.67 10.26 2.10
C LEU A 82 -3.84 10.19 3.61
N PHE A 83 -2.98 9.45 4.31
CA PHE A 83 -3.16 9.16 5.74
C PHE A 83 -2.28 10.04 6.63
N ASP A 84 -2.81 10.36 7.81
CA ASP A 84 -2.05 10.95 8.90
C ASP A 84 -1.31 9.85 9.68
N PRO A 85 0.03 9.77 9.60
CA PRO A 85 0.79 8.70 10.24
C PRO A 85 0.73 8.75 11.78
N ALA A 86 0.48 9.93 12.37
CA ALA A 86 0.43 10.10 13.81
C ALA A 86 -0.88 9.59 14.42
N GLU A 87 -1.97 9.64 13.64
CA GLU A 87 -3.31 9.21 14.08
C GLU A 87 -3.78 7.91 13.42
N SER A 88 -2.92 7.27 12.61
CA SER A 88 -3.23 5.98 11.96
C SER A 88 -2.44 4.83 12.60
N SER A 89 -3.06 3.67 12.66
CA SER A 89 -2.51 2.47 13.28
C SER A 89 -2.54 1.29 12.31
N LEU A 90 -1.55 0.42 12.44
CA LEU A 90 -1.52 -0.88 11.77
C LEU A 90 -0.96 -1.89 12.76
N GLU A 91 -1.69 -2.99 12.93
CA GLU A 91 -1.28 -4.17 13.67
C GLU A 91 -1.13 -5.32 12.68
N VAL A 92 0.04 -5.95 12.69
CA VAL A 92 0.33 -7.13 11.87
C VAL A 92 -0.14 -8.36 12.63
N LEU A 93 -1.06 -9.12 12.03
CA LEU A 93 -1.56 -10.37 12.58
C LEU A 93 -0.64 -11.53 12.19
N ASP A 94 -0.29 -11.61 10.90
CA ASP A 94 0.63 -12.62 10.38
C ASP A 94 1.36 -12.16 9.13
N VAL A 95 2.54 -12.73 8.88
CA VAL A 95 3.29 -12.63 7.62
C VAL A 95 4.01 -13.94 7.36
N HIS A 96 3.69 -14.61 6.25
CA HIS A 96 4.29 -15.89 5.92
C HIS A 96 4.58 -16.01 4.43
N VAL A 97 5.50 -16.92 4.09
CA VAL A 97 5.74 -17.30 2.69
C VAL A 97 4.50 -18.06 2.19
N SER A 98 4.02 -17.72 1.00
CA SER A 98 2.85 -18.37 0.41
C SER A 98 3.05 -19.90 0.31
N PRO A 99 1.98 -20.71 0.34
CA PRO A 99 2.09 -22.17 0.30
C PRO A 99 2.84 -22.74 -0.92
N ASP A 100 2.82 -22.01 -2.05
CA ASP A 100 3.54 -22.37 -3.28
C ASP A 100 5.03 -21.95 -3.26
N GLY A 101 5.46 -21.22 -2.24
CA GLY A 101 6.83 -20.75 -2.08
C GLY A 101 7.23 -19.59 -2.99
N MET A 102 6.30 -19.00 -3.74
CA MET A 102 6.59 -18.00 -4.79
C MET A 102 6.24 -16.57 -4.37
N GLY A 103 5.68 -16.39 -3.18
CA GLY A 103 5.12 -15.14 -2.71
C GLY A 103 5.19 -14.98 -1.19
N VAL A 104 4.64 -13.86 -0.72
CA VAL A 104 4.42 -13.59 0.70
C VAL A 104 2.95 -13.26 0.88
N GLN A 105 2.38 -13.66 2.00
CA GLN A 105 1.04 -13.27 2.44
C GLN A 105 1.13 -12.57 3.79
N ALA A 106 0.26 -11.59 4.02
CA ALA A 106 0.19 -10.86 5.27
C ALA A 106 -1.26 -10.54 5.66
N ASP A 107 -1.57 -10.70 6.93
CA ASP A 107 -2.86 -10.32 7.51
C ASP A 107 -2.64 -9.17 8.50
N TYR A 108 -3.55 -8.19 8.49
CA TYR A 108 -3.41 -7.01 9.33
C TYR A 108 -4.76 -6.46 9.80
N VAL A 109 -4.72 -5.65 10.86
CA VAL A 109 -5.78 -4.73 11.26
C VAL A 109 -5.24 -3.30 11.15
N ALA A 110 -5.90 -2.45 10.38
CA ALA A 110 -5.52 -1.05 10.27
C ALA A 110 -6.67 -0.14 10.69
N SER A 111 -6.34 1.06 11.17
CA SER A 111 -7.25 2.17 11.35
C SER A 111 -6.55 3.45 10.90
N GLY A 112 -7.29 4.48 10.51
CA GLY A 112 -6.63 5.65 9.96
C GLY A 112 -7.42 6.94 10.06
N VAL A 113 -6.69 8.04 9.94
CA VAL A 113 -7.27 9.38 9.74
C VAL A 113 -6.74 9.92 8.44
N ILE A 114 -7.63 10.41 7.59
CA ILE A 114 -7.25 10.96 6.29
C ILE A 114 -6.90 12.46 6.43
N LYS A 115 -5.89 12.90 5.68
CA LYS A 115 -5.41 14.28 5.58
C LYS A 115 -6.34 15.17 4.74
N LEU A 116 -7.59 15.31 5.20
CA LEU A 116 -8.56 16.27 4.68
C LEU A 116 -8.91 17.31 5.76
N PRO A 117 -9.45 18.48 5.39
CA PRO A 117 -9.79 19.53 6.36
C PRO A 117 -10.71 19.06 7.50
N TRP A 118 -11.66 18.16 7.20
CA TRP A 118 -12.58 17.59 8.18
C TRP A 118 -12.11 16.27 8.82
N ARG A 119 -10.88 15.84 8.51
CA ARG A 119 -10.16 14.71 9.12
C ARG A 119 -11.02 13.43 9.32
N PRO A 120 -11.54 12.83 8.24
CA PRO A 120 -12.41 11.67 8.38
C PRO A 120 -11.63 10.49 8.96
N LYS A 121 -12.24 9.85 9.96
CA LYS A 121 -11.68 8.69 10.66
C LYS A 121 -12.21 7.40 10.05
N ILE A 122 -11.31 6.47 9.82
CA ILE A 122 -11.61 5.12 9.35
C ILE A 122 -11.57 4.19 10.55
N LEU A 123 -12.72 3.60 10.86
CA LEU A 123 -12.81 2.58 11.91
C LEU A 123 -11.96 1.36 11.54
N PRO A 124 -11.40 0.64 12.53
CA PRO A 124 -10.52 -0.49 12.28
C PRO A 124 -11.06 -1.48 11.25
N TRP A 125 -10.25 -1.87 10.27
CA TRP A 125 -10.59 -2.87 9.26
C TRP A 125 -9.51 -3.95 9.20
N GLN A 126 -9.94 -5.15 8.83
CA GLN A 126 -9.04 -6.25 8.52
C GLN A 126 -8.74 -6.28 7.03
N GLY A 127 -7.50 -6.60 6.69
CA GLY A 127 -7.07 -6.80 5.32
C GLY A 127 -6.10 -7.97 5.19
N HIS A 128 -6.02 -8.47 3.96
CA HIS A 128 -5.15 -9.55 3.54
C HIS A 128 -4.35 -9.10 2.32
N ILE A 129 -3.02 -9.18 2.39
CA ILE A 129 -2.12 -8.76 1.33
C ILE A 129 -1.42 -9.98 0.73
N GLU A 130 -1.48 -10.10 -0.59
CA GLU A 130 -0.69 -11.04 -1.37
C GLU A 130 0.41 -10.31 -2.13
N TYR A 131 1.65 -10.75 -1.94
CA TYR A 131 2.83 -10.25 -2.64
C TYR A 131 3.33 -11.30 -3.63
N THR A 132 3.44 -10.92 -4.90
CA THR A 132 4.03 -11.77 -5.94
C THR A 132 5.46 -11.33 -6.20
N LEU A 133 6.39 -12.28 -6.15
CA LEU A 133 7.80 -12.04 -6.46
C LEU A 133 8.14 -12.51 -7.88
N ASN A 134 9.08 -11.83 -8.54
CA ASN A 134 9.64 -12.27 -9.81
C ASN A 134 10.83 -13.23 -9.61
N LYS A 135 11.44 -13.66 -10.72
CA LYS A 135 12.61 -14.57 -10.70
C LYS A 135 13.86 -13.98 -10.04
N GLU A 136 13.91 -12.66 -9.91
CA GLU A 136 15.00 -11.94 -9.26
C GLU A 136 14.74 -11.74 -7.76
N GLY A 137 13.59 -12.19 -7.25
CA GLY A 137 13.19 -12.04 -5.84
C GLY A 137 12.63 -10.67 -5.50
N LEU A 138 12.30 -9.83 -6.49
CA LEU A 138 11.66 -8.53 -6.28
C LEU A 138 10.14 -8.67 -6.29
N VAL A 139 9.47 -7.90 -5.41
CA VAL A 139 8.01 -7.79 -5.40
C VAL A 139 7.55 -7.01 -6.64
N VAL A 140 6.78 -7.67 -7.51
CA VAL A 140 6.22 -7.07 -8.74
C VAL A 140 4.73 -6.78 -8.65
N SER A 141 4.05 -7.38 -7.67
CA SER A 141 2.64 -7.13 -7.42
C SER A 141 2.34 -7.20 -5.93
N GLN A 142 1.52 -6.27 -5.45
CA GLN A 142 0.88 -6.29 -4.15
C GLN A 142 -0.63 -6.20 -4.37
N VAL A 143 -1.38 -7.19 -3.92
CA VAL A 143 -2.85 -7.18 -3.93
C VAL A 143 -3.34 -7.16 -2.49
N ASP A 144 -3.98 -6.07 -2.08
CA ASP A 144 -4.59 -5.93 -0.76
C ASP A 144 -6.10 -6.12 -0.87
N THR A 145 -6.67 -6.99 -0.03
CA THR A 145 -8.09 -7.30 0.01
C THR A 145 -8.65 -6.97 1.37
N TRP A 146 -9.61 -6.06 1.42
CA TRP A 146 -10.30 -5.65 2.64
C TRP A 146 -11.76 -5.25 2.35
N ASN A 147 -12.55 -5.06 3.41
CA ASN A 147 -13.99 -4.80 3.29
C ASN A 147 -14.30 -3.37 2.83
N ILE A 148 -14.75 -3.24 1.57
CA ILE A 148 -15.10 -2.01 0.84
C ILE A 148 -16.03 -1.06 1.62
N SER A 149 -16.98 -1.60 2.39
CA SER A 149 -18.07 -0.81 3.02
C SER A 149 -17.57 0.34 3.91
N ARG A 150 -16.39 0.21 4.53
CA ARG A 150 -15.83 1.21 5.45
C ARG A 150 -15.19 2.40 4.73
N PHE A 151 -14.64 2.18 3.53
CA PHE A 151 -14.06 3.25 2.71
C PHE A 151 -15.06 3.87 1.72
N ASP A 152 -16.14 3.17 1.37
CA ASP A 152 -17.18 3.76 0.53
C ASP A 152 -17.84 4.98 1.19
N ALA A 153 -18.02 4.97 2.52
CA ALA A 153 -18.50 6.12 3.27
C ALA A 153 -17.57 7.34 3.14
N ILE A 154 -16.27 7.10 3.05
CA ILE A 154 -15.24 8.13 2.90
C ILE A 154 -15.18 8.61 1.45
N ARG A 155 -15.26 7.70 0.48
CA ARG A 155 -15.37 8.02 -0.95
C ARG A 155 -16.51 8.98 -1.23
N GLN A 156 -17.67 8.76 -0.60
CA GLN A 156 -18.81 9.67 -0.72
C GLN A 156 -18.46 11.08 -0.24
N THR A 157 -17.61 11.22 0.78
CA THR A 157 -17.13 12.52 1.26
C THR A 157 -16.18 13.24 0.29
N PHE A 158 -15.44 12.51 -0.56
CA PHE A 158 -14.59 13.11 -1.60
C PHE A 158 -15.37 13.56 -2.85
N LEU A 159 -16.56 12.99 -3.09
CA LEU A 159 -17.41 13.31 -4.25
C LEU A 159 -18.41 14.43 -3.98
N LEU A 160 -18.65 14.78 -2.72
CA LEU A 160 -19.54 15.85 -2.32
C LEU A 160 -18.70 17.04 -1.82
N PRO A 161 -18.63 18.17 -2.56
CA PRO A 161 -18.11 19.38 -1.95
C PRO A 161 -18.99 19.75 -0.74
N PRO A 162 -18.43 20.37 0.31
CA PRO A 162 -19.27 20.92 1.37
C PRO A 162 -20.26 21.90 0.74
N GLY A 163 -21.55 21.62 0.94
CA GLY A 163 -22.63 22.56 0.61
C GLY A 163 -22.64 23.77 1.52
#